data_AF-A0A316VL16-F1
#
_entry.id   AF-A0A316VL16-F1
#
_cell.length_a   1.000
_cell.length_b   1.000
_cell.length_c   1.000
_cell.angle_alpha   90.00
_cell.angle_beta   90.00
_cell.angle_gamma   90.00
#
_symmetry.space_group_name_H-M   'P 1'
#
loop_
_entity.id
_entity.type
_entity.pdbx_description
1 polymer ?
#
loop_
_entity_poly.entity_id
_entity_poly.type
_entity_poly.pdbx_seq_one_letter_code
_entity_poly.pdbx_strand_id
1 'polypeptide(L)'
;MVWGAVTIGYKSQLIRLKGKINAIRYCEEVIQEELHPFMIALQETTGNHYKSVEDNARIHNADHTNDYRALCQIDRAYHPPKSPDLNPIERVWAGIKEQ
;
A
#
# COMPACT_ATOMS: atom_id res chain seq x y z
N MET A 1 11.30 -9.30 -1.02
CA MET A 1 9.92 -9.04 -0.57
C MET A 1 9.08 -8.72 -1.78
N VAL A 2 7.78 -9.00 -1.77
CA VAL A 2 6.85 -8.58 -2.83
C VAL A 2 5.88 -7.60 -2.21
N TRP A 3 5.51 -6.55 -2.94
CA TRP A 3 4.50 -5.58 -2.54
C TRP A 3 3.41 -5.50 -3.60
N GLY A 4 2.18 -5.21 -3.16
CA GLY A 4 1.03 -4.95 -4.01
C GLY A 4 -0.11 -4.34 -3.20
N ALA A 5 -1.10 -3.78 -3.90
CA ALA A 5 -2.33 -3.25 -3.33
C ALA A 5 -3.55 -3.86 -4.04
N VAL A 6 -4.64 -3.98 -3.30
CA VAL A 6 -5.92 -4.51 -3.80
C VAL A 6 -7.08 -3.64 -3.33
N THR A 7 -8.12 -3.57 -4.14
CA THR A 7 -9.42 -3.01 -3.78
C THR A 7 -10.51 -3.85 -4.44
N ILE A 8 -11.77 -3.50 -4.25
CA ILE A 8 -12.89 -4.19 -4.91
C ILE A 8 -12.78 -4.00 -6.43
N GLY A 9 -12.65 -5.10 -7.17
CA GLY A 9 -12.60 -5.10 -8.64
C GLY A 9 -11.27 -4.70 -9.29
N TYR A 10 -10.28 -4.25 -8.51
CA TYR A 10 -9.00 -3.79 -9.04
C TYR A 10 -7.81 -4.23 -8.18
N LYS A 11 -6.64 -4.31 -8.80
CA LYS A 11 -5.36 -4.58 -8.14
C LYS A 11 -4.25 -3.74 -8.78
N SER A 12 -3.22 -3.45 -7.99
CA SER A 12 -1.98 -2.89 -8.49
C SER A 12 -1.16 -3.96 -9.23
N GLN A 13 -0.03 -3.54 -9.78
CA GLN A 13 1.03 -4.47 -10.16
C GLN A 13 1.75 -4.97 -8.92
N LEU A 14 2.38 -6.15 -9.06
CA LEU A 14 3.23 -6.71 -8.02
C LEU A 14 4.67 -6.28 -8.26
N ILE A 15 5.24 -5.58 -7.29
CA ILE A 15 6.63 -5.13 -7.36
C ILE A 15 7.52 -5.99 -6.46
N ARG A 16 8.73 -6.30 -6.95
CA ARG A 16 9.72 -7.10 -6.23
C ARG A 16 10.74 -6.17 -5.57
N LEU A 17 10.66 -6.06 -4.26
CA LEU A 17 11.56 -5.27 -3.43
C LEU A 17 12.80 -6.09 -3.05
N LYS A 18 13.97 -5.58 -3.43
CA LYS A 18 15.28 -6.21 -3.17
C LYS A 18 15.88 -5.71 -1.86
N GLY A 19 16.35 -6.65 -1.04
CA GLY A 19 17.00 -6.36 0.23
C GLY A 19 16.06 -5.78 1.29
N LYS A 20 16.64 -5.16 2.31
CA LYS A 20 15.90 -4.49 3.38
C LYS A 20 15.39 -3.13 2.92
N ILE A 21 14.13 -2.85 3.18
CA ILE A 21 13.47 -1.58 2.84
C ILE A 21 13.42 -0.68 4.07
N ASN A 22 13.79 0.59 3.90
CA ASN A 22 13.66 1.64 4.90
C ASN A 22 12.57 2.64 4.45
N ALA A 23 12.29 3.66 5.25
CA ALA A 23 11.25 4.66 4.97
C ALA A 23 11.46 5.39 3.62
N ILE A 24 12.71 5.79 3.32
CA ILE A 24 13.06 6.50 2.07
C ILE A 24 12.79 5.60 0.86
N ARG A 25 13.35 4.38 0.87
CA ARG A 25 13.12 3.40 -0.20
C ARG A 25 11.66 3.00 -0.32
N TYR A 26 10.90 3.02 0.76
CA TYR A 26 9.46 2.79 0.70
C TYR A 26 8.75 3.91 -0.06
N CYS A 27 9.07 5.17 0.23
CA CYS A 27 8.53 6.31 -0.52
C CYS A 27 8.90 6.23 -2.01
N GLU A 28 10.18 6.01 -2.30
CA GLU A 28 10.69 5.96 -3.68
C GLU A 28 10.18 4.73 -4.43
N GLU A 29 10.39 3.51 -3.94
CA GLU A 29 10.12 2.29 -4.71
C GLU A 29 8.67 1.83 -4.64
N VAL A 30 7.91 2.26 -3.63
CA VAL A 30 6.53 1.79 -3.41
C VAL A 30 5.52 2.90 -3.60
N ILE A 31 5.65 4.01 -2.86
CA ILE A 31 4.65 5.07 -2.92
C ILE A 31 4.67 5.75 -4.29
N GLN A 32 5.86 6.18 -4.73
CA GLN A 32 6.03 6.91 -5.98
C GLN A 32 5.75 6.04 -7.20
N GLU A 33 6.36 4.86 -7.27
CA GLU A 33 6.36 4.06 -8.50
C GLU A 33 5.08 3.24 -8.69
N GLU A 34 4.36 2.90 -7.61
CA GLU A 34 3.20 2.01 -7.71
C GLU A 34 1.95 2.54 -7.02
N LEU A 35 1.99 2.84 -5.71
CA LEU A 35 0.78 3.19 -4.96
C LEU A 35 0.11 4.47 -5.48
N HIS A 36 0.88 5.54 -5.68
CA HIS A 36 0.35 6.83 -6.10
C HIS A 36 -0.23 6.78 -7.53
N PRO A 37 0.48 6.26 -8.55
CA PRO A 37 -0.10 6.05 -9.88
C PRO A 37 -1.34 5.16 -9.86
N PHE A 38 -1.33 4.08 -9.07
CA PHE A 38 -2.48 3.18 -8.95
C PHE A 38 -3.70 3.91 -8.36
N MET A 39 -3.53 4.74 -7.34
CA MET A 39 -4.62 5.51 -6.75
C MET A 39 -5.18 6.57 -7.70
N ILE A 40 -4.33 7.27 -8.46
CA ILE A 40 -4.77 8.20 -9.51
C ILE A 40 -5.62 7.45 -10.54
N ALA A 41 -5.12 6.34 -11.07
CA ALA A 41 -5.83 5.55 -12.07
C ALA A 41 -7.17 5.00 -11.55
N LEU A 42 -7.23 4.59 -10.27
CA LEU A 42 -8.48 4.18 -9.62
C LEU A 42 -9.50 5.32 -9.54
N GLN A 43 -9.05 6.51 -9.16
CA GLN A 43 -9.92 7.68 -9.07
C GLN A 43 -10.43 8.08 -10.46
N GLU A 44 -9.58 8.10 -11.48
CA GLU A 44 -9.97 8.41 -12.86
C GLU A 44 -10.96 7.38 -13.42
N THR A 45 -10.74 6.09 -13.13
CA THR A 45 -11.57 5.00 -13.65
C THR A 45 -12.93 4.92 -12.96
N THR A 46 -12.98 5.20 -11.65
CA THR A 46 -14.19 4.95 -10.84
C THR A 46 -14.90 6.20 -10.36
N GLY A 47 -14.25 7.37 -10.45
CA GLY A 47 -14.74 8.63 -9.88
C GLY A 47 -14.75 8.68 -8.35
N ASN A 48 -14.27 7.63 -7.67
CA ASN A 48 -14.31 7.52 -6.22
C ASN A 48 -12.97 7.92 -5.58
N HIS A 49 -13.06 8.48 -4.38
CA HIS A 49 -11.90 8.68 -3.52
C HIS A 49 -11.65 7.41 -2.69
N TYR A 50 -10.39 6.98 -2.63
CA TYR A 50 -9.96 5.81 -1.87
C TYR A 50 -9.02 6.19 -0.74
N LYS A 51 -9.04 5.39 0.32
CA LYS A 51 -8.07 5.45 1.41
C LYS A 51 -7.20 4.20 1.39
N SER A 52 -5.91 4.39 1.59
CA SER A 52 -4.96 3.28 1.76
C SER A 52 -5.10 2.63 3.14
N VAL A 53 -4.96 1.30 3.18
CA VAL A 53 -4.84 0.51 4.41
C VAL A 53 -3.49 -0.20 4.36
N GLU A 54 -2.65 0.04 5.36
CA GLU A 54 -1.32 -0.57 5.49
C GLU A 54 -1.18 -1.13 6.90
N ASP A 55 -0.29 -2.10 7.09
CA ASP A 55 0.04 -2.58 8.43
C ASP A 55 0.81 -1.51 9.23
N ASN A 56 0.95 -1.73 10.53
CA ASN A 56 1.63 -0.79 11.42
C ASN A 56 3.17 -0.96 11.44
N ALA A 57 3.79 -1.40 10.34
CA ALA A 57 5.24 -1.47 10.26
C ALA A 57 5.88 -0.09 10.51
N ARG A 58 7.07 -0.09 11.13
CA ARG A 58 7.79 1.16 11.50
C ARG A 58 8.05 2.06 10.30
N ILE A 59 8.33 1.46 9.13
CA ILE A 59 8.59 2.23 7.91
C ILE A 59 7.32 2.94 7.40
N HIS A 60 6.13 2.35 7.56
CA HIS A 60 4.88 2.98 7.16
C HIS A 60 4.49 4.15 8.07
N ASN A 61 4.97 4.16 9.32
CA ASN A 61 4.66 5.21 10.29
C ASN A 61 5.83 6.16 10.56
N ALA A 62 6.91 6.08 9.79
CA ALA A 62 8.03 7.01 9.89
C ALA A 62 7.60 8.41 9.42
N ASP A 63 8.15 9.45 10.04
CA ASP A 63 7.84 10.86 9.71
C ASP A 63 8.02 11.14 8.22
N HIS A 64 9.16 10.73 7.66
CA HIS A 64 9.43 10.86 6.22
C HIS A 64 8.34 10.23 5.35
N THR A 65 7.83 9.07 5.73
CA THR A 65 6.78 8.37 4.97
C THR A 65 5.43 9.04 5.12
N ASN A 66 5.12 9.59 6.30
CA ASN A 66 3.90 10.36 6.51
C ASN A 66 3.92 11.67 5.71
N ASP A 67 5.03 12.40 5.73
CA ASP A 67 5.22 13.63 4.97
C ASP A 67 5.09 13.36 3.46
N TYR A 68 5.73 12.30 2.97
CA TYR A 68 5.67 11.92 1.56
C TYR A 68 4.25 11.55 1.12
N ARG A 69 3.49 10.80 1.94
CA ARG A 69 2.07 10.52 1.65
C ARG A 69 1.24 11.80 1.59
N ALA A 70 1.47 12.75 2.49
CA ALA A 70 0.75 14.02 2.49
C ALA A 70 1.03 14.82 1.22
N LEU A 71 2.28 14.83 0.72
CA LEU A 71 2.64 15.42 -0.57
C LEU A 71 1.93 14.75 -1.74
N CYS A 72 1.79 13.42 -1.71
CA CYS A 72 1.03 12.65 -2.71
C CYS A 72 -0.50 12.70 -2.50
N GLN A 73 -1.00 13.42 -1.49
CA GLN A 73 -2.43 13.49 -1.15
C GLN A 73 -3.07 12.10 -0.92
N ILE A 74 -2.29 11.17 -0.37
CA ILE A 74 -2.76 9.81 -0.07
C ILE A 74 -3.37 9.77 1.32
N ASP A 75 -4.69 9.63 1.37
CA ASP A 75 -5.41 9.39 2.61
C ASP A 75 -5.16 7.98 3.15
N ARG A 76 -5.08 7.87 4.47
CA ARG A 76 -4.99 6.60 5.21
C ARG A 76 -6.27 6.32 5.99
N ALA A 77 -6.71 5.07 5.94
CA ALA A 77 -7.69 4.55 6.87
C ALA A 77 -6.98 4.03 8.14
N TYR A 78 -7.69 4.08 9.27
CA TYR A 78 -7.20 3.50 10.52
C TYR A 78 -7.12 1.98 10.40
N HIS A 79 -6.00 1.40 10.82
CA HIS A 79 -5.81 -0.04 10.93
C HIS A 79 -5.33 -0.39 12.34
N PRO A 80 -6.08 -1.20 13.10
CA PRO A 80 -5.72 -1.52 14.47
C PRO A 80 -4.45 -2.39 14.54
N PRO A 81 -3.59 -2.21 15.56
CA PRO A 81 -2.40 -3.03 15.72
C PRO A 81 -2.71 -4.53 15.81
N LYS A 82 -1.82 -5.37 15.27
CA LYS A 82 -1.90 -6.85 15.35
C LYS A 82 -3.22 -7.44 14.81
N SER A 83 -3.85 -6.80 13.84
CA SER A 83 -5.14 -7.21 13.28
C SER A 83 -5.06 -7.53 11.78
N PRO A 84 -4.21 -8.49 11.34
CA PRO A 84 -4.06 -8.81 9.92
C PRO A 84 -5.35 -9.33 9.28
N ASP A 85 -6.25 -9.92 10.08
CA ASP A 85 -7.57 -10.38 9.68
C ASP A 85 -8.49 -9.25 9.17
N LEU A 86 -8.24 -8.01 9.59
CA LEU A 86 -8.96 -6.82 9.14
C LEU A 86 -8.33 -6.17 7.89
N ASN A 87 -7.24 -6.72 7.36
CA ASN A 87 -6.65 -6.28 6.11
C ASN A 87 -7.00 -7.27 4.98
N PRO A 88 -7.85 -6.88 4.01
CA PRO A 88 -8.30 -7.79 2.95
C PRO A 88 -7.17 -8.43 2.13
N ILE A 89 -6.03 -7.77 2.00
CA ILE A 89 -4.90 -8.29 1.20
C ILE A 89 -4.29 -9.55 1.79
N GLU A 90 -4.39 -9.76 3.10
CA GLU A 90 -3.81 -10.93 3.77
C GLU A 90 -4.45 -12.24 3.29
N ARG A 91 -5.76 -12.21 2.98
CA ARG A 91 -6.45 -13.36 2.38
C ARG A 91 -5.96 -13.65 0.95
N VAL A 92 -5.67 -12.61 0.17
CA VAL A 92 -5.11 -12.75 -1.18
C VAL A 92 -3.73 -13.39 -1.09
N TRP A 93 -2.89 -12.95 -0.16
CA TRP A 93 -1.57 -13.55 0.05
C TRP A 93 -1.62 -15.00 0.52
N ALA A 94 -2.56 -15.36 1.38
CA ALA A 94 -2.76 -16.75 1.80
C ALA A 94 -3.08 -17.65 0.59
N GLY A 95 -4.05 -17.26 -0.23
CA GLY A 95 -4.44 -18.03 -1.42
C GLY A 95 -3.35 -18.12 -2.51
N ILE A 96 -2.39 -17.19 -2.55
CA ILE A 96 -1.22 -17.29 -3.44
C ILE A 96 -0.18 -18.30 -2.92
N LYS A 97 -0.05 -18.45 -1.61
CA LYS A 97 0.93 -19.38 -0.98
C LYS A 97 0.44 -20.83 -0.92
N GLU A 98 -0.87 -21.04 -0.98
CA GLU A 98 -1.51 -22.35 -0.96
C GLU A 98 -1.51 -23.05 -2.33
N GLN A 99 -1.01 -22.38 -3.37
CA GLN A 99 -0.77 -22.94 -4.71
C GLN A 99 0.63 -23.54 -4.80
#